data_AF-A0A7X6ZXU0-F1
#
_entry.id   AF-A0A7X6ZXU0-F1
#
_cell.length_a   1.000
_cell.length_b   1.000
_cell.length_c   1.000
_cell.angle_alpha   90.00
_cell.angle_beta   90.00
_cell.angle_gamma   90.00
#
_symmetry.space_group_name_H-M   'P 1'
#
loop_
_entity.id
_entity.type
_entity.pdbx_description
1 polymer ?
#
loop_
_entity_poly.entity_id
_entity_poly.type
_entity_poly.pdbx_seq_one_letter_code
_entity_poly.pdbx_strand_id
1 'polypeptide(L)'
;MTEPDLFSTAAYDYCLPEEKIAQNPAVPRDSSRLLVLPRHTGRTISTRFRQIGEYLSPGDLIVLNDTRVIPARLFTRLRSTGREVEVLLLRSLDPQWSEWEALLRPGRKVRSGAELLLSDGTVLTAGEHREEGVRTVGFPPGTEVLPLLERIGSTPLPPYITRSTAPPSAYQTVFARKNGSAAAPTASLHFTEELLEELQRERGVTVAWLTLHVG
;
A
#
# COMPACT_ATOMS: atom_id res chain seq x y z
N MET A 1 12.92 -8.76 36.54
CA MET A 1 13.04 -8.17 35.19
C MET A 1 12.52 -6.76 35.30
N THR A 2 13.29 -5.76 34.91
CA THR A 2 12.82 -4.37 34.81
C THR A 2 11.67 -4.29 33.82
N GLU A 3 10.62 -3.53 34.13
CA GLU A 3 9.57 -3.25 33.16
C GLU A 3 10.18 -2.62 31.90
N PRO A 4 9.75 -3.05 30.71
CA PRO A 4 10.25 -2.46 29.48
C PRO A 4 9.84 -0.99 29.39
N ASP A 5 10.78 -0.13 29.00
CA ASP A 5 10.48 1.26 28.67
C ASP A 5 9.68 1.30 27.35
N LEU A 6 8.36 1.48 27.47
CA LEU A 6 7.45 1.49 26.32
C LEU A 6 7.67 2.68 25.37
N PHE A 7 8.48 3.68 25.75
CA PHE A 7 8.85 4.80 24.89
C PHE A 7 10.17 4.57 24.13
N SER A 8 10.92 3.52 24.49
CA SER A 8 12.14 3.14 23.79
C SER A 8 11.82 2.22 22.62
N THR A 9 12.32 2.54 21.42
CA THR A 9 12.18 1.66 20.24
C THR A 9 12.83 0.30 20.46
N ALA A 10 13.87 0.23 21.29
CA ALA A 10 14.55 -1.02 21.64
C ALA A 10 13.64 -2.00 22.40
N ALA A 11 12.60 -1.53 23.08
CA ALA A 11 11.63 -2.40 23.76
C ALA A 11 10.75 -3.21 22.80
N TYR A 12 10.78 -2.86 21.51
CA TYR A 12 10.01 -3.52 20.44
C TYR A 12 10.91 -4.25 19.43
N ASP A 13 12.22 -4.32 19.70
CA ASP A 13 13.17 -5.00 18.83
C ASP A 13 13.09 -6.52 19.00
N TYR A 14 13.27 -7.26 17.91
CA TYR A 14 13.28 -8.72 17.91
C TYR A 14 14.10 -9.25 16.73
N CYS A 15 14.64 -10.45 16.91
CA CYS A 15 15.36 -11.12 15.83
C CYS A 15 14.38 -11.58 14.74
N LEU A 16 14.39 -10.89 13.60
CA LEU A 16 13.66 -11.27 12.39
C LEU A 16 14.65 -11.74 11.31
N PRO A 17 14.81 -13.05 11.11
CA PRO A 17 15.64 -13.54 10.00
C PRO A 17 15.07 -13.09 8.66
N GLU A 18 15.92 -12.57 7.76
CA GLU A 18 15.49 -12.02 6.46
C GLU A 18 14.72 -13.04 5.62
N GLU A 19 15.07 -14.31 5.70
CA GLU A 19 14.40 -15.40 5.00
C GLU A 19 12.96 -15.66 5.48
N LYS A 20 12.54 -15.06 6.60
CA LYS A 20 11.16 -15.08 7.09
C LYS A 20 10.33 -13.91 6.55
N ILE A 21 10.93 -12.95 5.85
CA ILE A 21 10.22 -11.85 5.18
C ILE A 21 9.71 -12.35 3.82
N ALA A 22 8.41 -12.58 3.74
CA ALA A 22 7.78 -13.07 2.51
C ALA A 22 8.00 -12.10 1.33
N GLN A 23 8.57 -12.61 0.24
CA GLN A 23 8.79 -11.84 -0.99
C GLN A 23 7.61 -11.94 -1.97
N ASN A 24 6.69 -12.89 -1.75
CA ASN A 24 5.46 -13.04 -2.54
C ASN A 24 4.30 -13.42 -1.60
N PRO A 25 3.06 -12.99 -1.91
CA PRO A 25 1.87 -13.45 -1.20
C PRO A 25 1.67 -14.96 -1.34
N ALA A 26 0.97 -15.57 -0.38
CA ALA A 26 0.56 -16.97 -0.46
C ALA A 26 -0.47 -17.19 -1.58
N VAL A 27 -0.49 -18.40 -2.16
CA VAL A 27 -1.44 -18.82 -3.19
C VAL A 27 -2.03 -20.19 -2.84
N PRO A 28 -3.36 -20.33 -2.63
CA PRO A 28 -4.34 -19.24 -2.53
C PRO A 28 -4.08 -18.33 -1.33
N ARG A 29 -4.61 -17.11 -1.33
CA ARG A 29 -4.26 -16.07 -0.34
C ARG A 29 -4.63 -16.43 1.10
N ASP A 30 -5.75 -17.15 1.25
CA ASP A 30 -6.27 -17.66 2.51
C ASP A 30 -5.48 -18.86 3.09
N SER A 31 -4.48 -19.37 2.34
CA SER A 31 -3.58 -20.44 2.81
C SER A 31 -2.44 -19.92 3.69
N SER A 32 -2.32 -18.60 3.80
CA SER A 32 -1.41 -17.94 4.74
C SER A 32 -1.65 -18.42 6.18
N ARG A 33 -0.59 -18.41 6.99
CA ARG A 33 -0.69 -18.79 8.41
C ARG A 33 -1.40 -17.68 9.19
N LEU A 34 -2.23 -18.07 10.13
CA LEU A 34 -2.87 -17.18 11.09
C LEU A 34 -2.38 -17.52 12.49
N LEU A 35 -1.78 -16.54 13.17
CA LEU A 35 -1.47 -16.62 14.59
C LEU A 35 -2.62 -15.99 15.38
N VAL A 36 -3.31 -16.78 16.18
CA VAL A 36 -4.35 -16.29 17.09
C VAL A 36 -3.77 -16.16 18.49
N LEU A 37 -3.93 -14.98 19.08
CA LEU A 37 -3.45 -14.65 20.42
C LEU A 37 -4.63 -14.13 21.27
N PRO A 38 -5.32 -15.01 22.02
CA PRO A 38 -6.36 -14.60 22.95
C PRO A 38 -5.74 -13.78 24.09
N ARG A 39 -6.05 -12.48 24.14
CA ARG A 39 -5.44 -11.52 25.08
C ARG A 39 -5.52 -11.94 26.56
N HIS A 40 -6.59 -12.64 26.95
CA HIS A 40 -6.83 -13.05 28.33
C HIS A 40 -6.00 -14.26 28.78
N THR A 41 -5.57 -15.14 27.87
CA THR A 41 -4.74 -16.31 28.20
C THR A 41 -3.29 -16.15 27.77
N GLY A 42 -3.02 -15.35 26.74
CA GLY A 42 -1.71 -15.29 26.09
C GLY A 42 -1.34 -16.59 25.33
N ARG A 43 -2.25 -17.57 25.22
CA ARG A 43 -1.96 -18.84 24.56
C ARG A 43 -1.94 -18.66 23.04
N THR A 44 -0.78 -18.82 22.42
CA THR A 44 -0.67 -18.77 20.96
C THR A 44 -1.29 -20.00 20.29
N ILE A 45 -2.14 -19.77 19.30
CA ILE A 45 -2.72 -20.82 18.45
C ILE A 45 -2.27 -20.55 17.01
N SER A 46 -1.72 -21.56 16.34
CA SER A 46 -1.31 -21.46 14.93
C SER A 46 -2.30 -22.22 14.04
N THR A 47 -2.94 -21.53 13.11
CA THR A 47 -3.89 -22.08 12.13
C THR A 47 -3.65 -21.47 10.74
N ARG A 48 -4.59 -21.60 9.79
CA ARG A 48 -4.56 -20.86 8.50
C ARG A 48 -5.62 -19.76 8.48
N PHE A 49 -5.45 -18.81 7.57
CA PHE A 49 -6.33 -17.65 7.49
C PHE A 49 -7.76 -18.03 7.10
N ARG A 50 -7.95 -19.07 6.29
CA ARG A 50 -9.29 -19.61 5.99
C ARG A 50 -10.09 -20.03 7.23
N GLN A 51 -9.44 -20.34 8.36
CA GLN A 51 -10.13 -20.65 9.62
C GLN A 51 -10.51 -19.41 10.44
N ILE A 52 -10.33 -18.19 9.92
CA ILE A 52 -10.65 -16.96 10.67
C ILE A 52 -12.10 -16.95 11.19
N GLY A 53 -13.03 -17.59 10.47
CA GLY A 53 -14.43 -17.73 10.89
C GLY A 53 -14.65 -18.53 12.18
N GLU A 54 -13.69 -19.37 12.60
CA GLU A 54 -13.75 -20.08 13.89
C GLU A 54 -13.59 -19.13 15.09
N TYR A 55 -13.11 -17.91 14.86
CA TYR A 55 -12.81 -16.91 15.88
C TYR A 55 -13.75 -15.70 15.83
N LEU A 56 -14.81 -15.78 15.01
CA LEU A 56 -15.82 -14.75 14.85
C LEU A 56 -17.17 -15.29 15.30
N SER A 57 -17.95 -14.43 15.94
CA SER A 57 -19.30 -14.72 16.42
C SER A 57 -20.37 -14.10 15.50
N PRO A 58 -21.58 -14.68 15.45
CA PRO A 58 -22.71 -14.02 14.79
C PRO A 58 -22.94 -12.62 15.34
N GLY A 59 -23.09 -11.65 14.45
CA GLY A 59 -23.23 -10.23 14.81
C GLY A 59 -21.90 -9.45 14.89
N ASP A 60 -20.75 -10.10 14.79
CA ASP A 60 -19.46 -9.40 14.69
C ASP A 60 -19.39 -8.54 13.41
N LEU A 61 -18.63 -7.45 13.49
CA LEU A 61 -18.39 -6.53 12.37
C LEU A 61 -16.94 -6.61 11.91
N ILE A 62 -16.71 -6.99 10.66
CA ILE A 62 -15.43 -6.81 10.00
C ILE A 62 -15.45 -5.48 9.25
N VAL A 63 -14.50 -4.60 9.56
CA VAL A 63 -14.33 -3.33 8.85
C VAL A 63 -13.15 -3.45 7.89
N LEU A 64 -13.41 -3.29 6.60
CA LEU A 64 -12.43 -3.48 5.53
C LEU A 64 -12.14 -2.17 4.80
N ASN A 65 -10.88 -1.97 4.42
CA ASN A 65 -10.47 -0.86 3.57
C ASN A 65 -10.72 -1.20 2.09
N ASP A 66 -11.67 -0.53 1.44
CA ASP A 66 -12.07 -0.78 0.04
C ASP A 66 -11.22 -0.02 -1.00
N THR A 67 -10.11 0.57 -0.57
CA THR A 67 -9.26 1.38 -1.44
C THR A 67 -8.50 0.52 -2.45
N ARG A 68 -8.57 0.94 -3.71
CA ARG A 68 -7.83 0.41 -4.85
C ARG A 68 -6.46 1.08 -4.94
N VAL A 69 -5.45 0.24 -5.09
CA VAL A 69 -4.05 0.67 -5.18
C VAL A 69 -3.84 1.21 -6.58
N ILE A 70 -3.42 2.46 -6.67
CA ILE A 70 -3.01 3.05 -7.94
C ILE A 70 -1.51 2.78 -8.16
N PRO A 71 -1.06 2.54 -9.40
CA PRO A 71 0.36 2.37 -9.71
C PRO A 71 1.11 3.72 -9.65
N ALA A 72 1.15 4.31 -8.46
CA ALA A 72 1.60 5.67 -8.16
C ALA A 72 3.10 5.89 -8.25
N ARG A 73 3.90 4.85 -8.53
CA ARG A 73 5.35 4.96 -8.66
C ARG A 73 5.75 5.13 -10.12
N LEU A 74 6.28 6.30 -10.43
CA LEU A 74 6.72 6.73 -11.75
C LEU A 74 8.25 6.82 -11.80
N PHE A 75 8.83 6.40 -12.92
CA PHE A 75 10.25 6.59 -13.20
C PHE A 75 10.41 7.73 -14.20
N THR A 76 11.12 8.79 -13.81
CA THR A 76 11.32 9.99 -14.61
C THR A 76 12.80 10.28 -14.84
N ARG A 77 13.10 11.15 -15.79
CA ARG A 77 14.43 11.76 -15.95
C ARG A 77 14.33 13.27 -15.84
N LEU A 78 15.25 13.87 -15.08
CA LEU A 78 15.35 15.32 -14.99
C LEU A 78 15.77 15.88 -16.36
N ARG A 79 14.91 16.68 -17.01
CA ARG A 79 15.12 17.12 -18.41
C ARG A 79 16.45 17.85 -18.62
N SER A 80 16.91 18.61 -17.62
CA SER A 80 18.15 19.39 -17.68
C SER A 80 19.44 18.57 -17.60
N THR A 81 19.41 17.37 -17.01
CA THR A 81 20.64 16.59 -16.74
C THR A 81 20.55 15.13 -17.14
N GLY A 82 19.37 14.63 -17.51
CA GLY A 82 19.10 13.22 -17.77
C GLY A 82 19.09 12.31 -16.54
N ARG A 83 19.35 12.84 -15.33
CA ARG A 83 19.37 12.04 -14.09
C ARG A 83 18.02 11.39 -13.82
N GLU A 84 18.04 10.11 -13.48
CA GLU A 84 16.84 9.37 -13.06
C GLU A 84 16.32 9.84 -11.70
N VAL A 85 15.01 10.06 -11.63
CA VAL A 85 14.28 10.45 -10.44
C VAL A 85 13.02 9.60 -10.37
N GLU A 86 12.91 8.80 -9.32
CA GLU A 86 11.68 8.12 -8.96
C GLU A 86 10.73 9.13 -8.31
N VAL A 87 9.48 9.11 -8.74
CA VAL A 87 8.38 9.89 -8.18
C VAL A 87 7.34 8.92 -7.65
N LEU A 88 7.12 8.94 -6.33
CA LEU A 88 6.04 8.20 -5.68
C LEU A 88 4.93 9.20 -5.35
N LEU A 89 3.83 9.16 -6.09
CA LEU A 89 2.66 9.98 -5.81
C LEU A 89 2.01 9.48 -4.52
N LEU A 90 1.65 10.43 -3.67
CA LEU A 90 1.06 10.20 -2.36
C LEU A 90 -0.43 10.51 -2.42
N ARG A 91 -0.76 11.80 -2.56
CA ARG A 91 -2.11 12.31 -2.41
C ARG A 91 -2.41 13.36 -3.47
N SER A 92 -3.56 13.25 -4.11
CA SER A 92 -4.06 14.30 -5.01
C SER A 92 -4.43 15.55 -4.22
N LEU A 93 -4.03 16.71 -4.71
CA LEU A 93 -4.31 18.02 -4.12
C LEU A 93 -5.55 18.68 -4.72
N ASP A 94 -5.99 18.21 -5.88
CA ASP A 94 -7.14 18.74 -6.62
C ASP A 94 -8.09 17.62 -7.09
N PRO A 95 -9.38 17.94 -7.34
CA PRO A 95 -10.34 17.01 -7.91
C PRO A 95 -10.02 16.52 -9.32
N GLN A 96 -9.19 17.24 -10.08
CA GLN A 96 -8.81 16.90 -11.45
C GLN A 96 -7.55 16.02 -11.50
N TRP A 97 -6.97 15.67 -10.34
CA TRP A 97 -5.80 14.80 -10.22
C TRP A 97 -4.57 15.36 -10.93
N SER A 98 -4.52 16.67 -11.12
CA SER A 98 -3.45 17.36 -11.85
C SER A 98 -2.28 17.76 -10.95
N GLU A 99 -2.51 17.89 -9.64
CA GLU A 99 -1.50 18.23 -8.65
C GLU A 99 -1.45 17.19 -7.54
N TRP A 100 -0.24 16.80 -7.15
CA TRP A 100 -0.01 15.73 -6.18
C TRP A 100 1.05 16.10 -5.17
N GLU A 101 0.86 15.66 -3.93
CA GLU A 101 1.98 15.39 -3.02
C GLU A 101 2.72 14.15 -3.49
N ALA A 102 4.06 14.20 -3.50
CA ALA A 102 4.91 13.11 -3.96
C ALA A 102 6.26 13.06 -3.23
N LEU A 103 6.81 11.86 -3.08
CA LEU A 103 8.20 11.64 -2.68
C LEU A 103 9.08 11.50 -3.91
N LEU A 104 10.18 12.25 -3.95
CA LEU A 104 11.17 12.15 -5.02
C LEU A 104 12.44 11.45 -4.53
N ARG A 105 12.96 10.49 -5.30
CA ARG A 105 14.18 9.75 -4.98
C ARG A 105 15.09 9.65 -6.21
N PRO A 106 16.28 10.27 -6.22
CA PRO A 106 16.83 11.19 -5.22
C PRO A 106 16.22 12.61 -5.32
N GLY A 107 15.47 13.05 -4.31
CA GLY A 107 14.76 14.34 -4.32
C GLY A 107 15.57 15.57 -3.91
N ARG A 108 16.73 15.40 -3.25
CA ARG A 108 17.52 16.53 -2.73
C ARG A 108 18.04 17.49 -3.81
N LYS A 109 18.29 16.97 -5.02
CA LYS A 109 18.86 17.74 -6.14
C LYS A 109 17.81 18.26 -7.13
N VAL A 110 16.53 17.98 -6.90
CA VAL A 110 15.43 18.48 -7.72
C VAL A 110 15.05 19.88 -7.20
N ARG A 111 15.06 20.88 -8.08
CA ARG A 111 14.67 22.26 -7.73
C ARG A 111 13.18 22.46 -7.99
N SER A 112 12.57 23.44 -7.34
CA SER A 112 11.21 23.87 -7.72
C SER A 112 11.24 24.39 -9.16
N GLY A 113 10.18 24.10 -9.93
CA GLY A 113 10.08 24.34 -11.37
C GLY A 113 10.86 23.36 -12.24
N ALA A 114 11.47 22.31 -11.67
CA ALA A 114 12.20 21.33 -12.47
C ALA A 114 11.27 20.43 -13.28
N GLU A 115 11.63 20.22 -14.54
CA GLU A 115 10.90 19.35 -15.46
C GLU A 115 11.37 17.89 -15.35
N LEU A 116 10.44 17.00 -15.05
CA LEU A 116 10.63 15.56 -14.94
C LEU A 116 9.97 14.87 -16.14
N LEU A 117 10.79 14.30 -17.02
CA LEU A 117 10.33 13.64 -18.24
C LEU A 117 9.97 12.17 -17.97
N LEU A 118 8.74 11.79 -18.27
CA LEU A 118 8.26 10.41 -18.25
C LEU A 118 8.65 9.67 -19.54
N SER A 119 8.58 8.35 -19.50
CA SER A 119 8.94 7.49 -20.64
C SER A 119 8.06 7.66 -21.87
N ASP A 120 6.83 8.17 -21.70
CA ASP A 120 5.89 8.43 -22.81
C ASP A 120 5.96 9.86 -23.35
N GLY A 121 6.90 10.68 -22.86
CA GLY A 121 7.09 12.07 -23.27
C GLY A 121 6.34 13.09 -22.41
N THR A 122 5.47 12.66 -21.49
CA THR A 122 4.79 13.57 -20.56
C THR A 122 5.80 14.27 -19.65
N VAL A 123 5.67 15.58 -19.47
CA VAL A 123 6.57 16.38 -18.63
C VAL A 123 5.85 16.81 -17.36
N LEU A 124 6.32 16.32 -16.21
CA LEU A 124 5.83 16.74 -14.91
C LEU A 124 6.64 17.93 -14.40
N THR A 125 6.02 18.79 -13.61
CA THR A 125 6.71 19.91 -12.95
C THR A 125 6.85 19.62 -11.47
N ALA A 126 8.08 19.56 -10.96
CA ALA A 126 8.34 19.47 -9.52
C ALA A 126 8.16 20.86 -8.89
N GLY A 127 7.29 20.96 -7.89
CA GLY A 127 7.06 22.19 -7.14
C GLY A 127 7.84 22.26 -5.83
N GLU A 128 7.25 22.94 -4.86
CA GLU A 128 7.90 23.30 -3.60
C GLU A 128 8.09 22.11 -2.67
N HIS A 129 9.09 22.26 -1.79
CA HIS A 129 9.31 21.31 -0.71
C HIS A 129 8.27 21.53 0.39
N ARG A 130 7.73 20.43 0.90
CA ARG A 130 6.85 20.37 2.06
C ARG A 130 7.57 19.64 3.20
N GLU A 131 6.83 19.32 4.26
CA GLU A 131 7.36 18.58 5.40
C GLU A 131 7.82 17.16 5.00
N GLU A 132 8.76 16.61 5.78
CA GLU A 132 9.20 15.20 5.70
C GLU A 132 9.74 14.71 4.34
N GLY A 133 10.19 15.61 3.46
CA GLY A 133 10.75 15.21 2.16
C GLY A 133 9.74 15.18 1.02
N VAL A 134 8.47 15.49 1.30
CA VAL A 134 7.38 15.57 0.32
C VAL A 134 7.53 16.82 -0.56
N ARG A 135 7.10 16.74 -1.82
CA ARG A 135 7.00 17.87 -2.75
C ARG A 135 5.69 17.85 -3.49
N THR A 136 5.31 18.98 -4.08
CA THR A 136 4.25 18.98 -5.07
C THR A 136 4.79 18.53 -6.44
N VAL A 137 3.96 17.83 -7.21
CA VAL A 137 4.22 17.47 -8.61
C VAL A 137 2.96 17.78 -9.42
N GLY A 138 3.13 18.56 -10.48
CA GLY A 138 2.06 18.94 -11.40
C GLY A 138 2.15 18.19 -12.72
N PHE A 139 1.01 17.69 -13.18
CA PHE A 139 0.80 17.15 -14.52
C PHE A 139 0.40 18.26 -15.50
N PRO A 140 0.71 18.14 -16.80
CA PRO A 140 0.24 19.07 -17.81
C PRO A 140 -1.30 19.17 -17.84
N PRO A 141 -1.87 20.35 -18.12
CA PRO A 141 -3.31 20.50 -18.28
C PRO A 141 -3.88 19.52 -19.32
N GLY A 142 -5.02 18.90 -18.99
CA GLY A 142 -5.68 17.92 -19.86
C GLY A 142 -5.10 16.50 -19.79
N THR A 143 -4.12 16.24 -18.92
CA THR A 143 -3.59 14.88 -18.71
C THR A 143 -4.62 14.01 -17.99
N GLU A 144 -4.99 12.88 -18.59
CA GLU A 144 -5.75 11.84 -17.92
C GLU A 144 -4.81 11.02 -17.02
N VAL A 145 -4.61 11.47 -15.78
CA VAL A 145 -3.58 10.93 -14.87
C VAL A 145 -3.80 9.47 -14.52
N LEU A 146 -5.03 9.04 -14.26
CA LEU A 146 -5.33 7.64 -13.95
C LEU A 146 -4.95 6.68 -15.11
N PRO A 147 -5.44 6.89 -16.36
CA PRO A 147 -4.99 6.12 -17.52
C PRO A 147 -3.48 6.16 -17.75
N LEU A 148 -2.84 7.30 -17.52
CA LEU A 148 -1.39 7.44 -17.59
C LEU A 148 -0.69 6.52 -16.58
N LEU A 149 -1.10 6.57 -15.32
CA LEU A 149 -0.56 5.73 -14.26
C LEU A 149 -0.73 4.24 -14.57
N GLU A 150 -1.89 3.82 -15.08
CA GLU A 150 -2.11 2.43 -15.49
C GLU A 150 -1.16 1.97 -16.61
N ARG A 151 -0.77 2.89 -17.51
CA ARG A 151 0.11 2.58 -18.64
C ARG A 151 1.60 2.53 -18.27
N ILE A 152 2.08 3.49 -17.48
CA ILE A 152 3.53 3.66 -17.24
C ILE A 152 3.93 3.59 -15.76
N GLY A 153 2.96 3.59 -14.86
CA GLY A 153 3.18 3.50 -13.44
C GLY A 153 3.50 2.09 -12.98
N SER A 154 4.00 2.00 -11.75
CA SER A 154 4.23 0.73 -11.06
C SER A 154 3.60 0.77 -9.68
N THR A 155 3.09 -0.36 -9.21
CA THR A 155 2.59 -0.49 -7.84
C THR A 155 3.78 -0.40 -6.87
N PRO A 156 3.82 0.59 -5.97
CA PRO A 156 4.89 0.65 -4.99
C PRO A 156 4.70 -0.47 -3.97
N LEU A 157 5.69 -1.34 -3.90
CA LEU A 157 5.78 -2.35 -2.86
C LEU A 157 6.53 -1.79 -1.65
N PRO A 158 6.23 -2.27 -0.43
CA PRO A 158 7.02 -1.94 0.74
C PRO A 158 8.52 -2.23 0.50
N PRO A 159 9.44 -1.43 1.08
CA PRO A 159 10.86 -1.48 0.75
C PRO A 159 11.53 -2.82 1.07
N TYR A 160 10.95 -3.63 1.95
CA TYR A 160 11.42 -4.97 2.30
C TYR A 160 11.03 -6.05 1.27
N ILE A 161 10.12 -5.74 0.33
CA ILE A 161 9.78 -6.62 -0.79
C ILE A 161 10.61 -6.18 -2.00
N THR A 162 11.71 -6.89 -2.25
CA THR A 162 12.71 -6.51 -3.27
C THR A 162 12.73 -7.42 -4.48
N ARG A 163 12.15 -8.63 -4.36
CA ARG A 163 12.25 -9.69 -5.38
C ARG A 163 10.91 -10.36 -5.70
N SER A 164 9.80 -9.66 -5.50
CA SER A 164 8.48 -10.18 -5.85
C SER A 164 8.40 -10.51 -7.34
N THR A 165 7.89 -11.70 -7.65
CA THR A 165 7.55 -12.14 -9.01
C THR A 165 6.04 -12.24 -9.20
N ALA A 166 5.25 -11.97 -8.15
CA ALA A 166 3.80 -11.98 -8.22
C ALA A 166 3.26 -10.84 -9.11
N PRO A 167 2.16 -11.07 -9.84
CA PRO A 167 1.55 -10.03 -10.66
C PRO A 167 1.02 -8.88 -9.79
N PRO A 168 0.88 -7.64 -10.30
CA PRO A 168 0.33 -6.52 -9.53
C PRO A 168 -1.04 -6.79 -8.90
N SER A 169 -1.89 -7.59 -9.56
CA SER A 169 -3.17 -8.05 -9.01
C SER A 169 -3.01 -8.85 -7.72
N ALA A 170 -1.86 -9.50 -7.50
CA ALA A 170 -1.50 -10.17 -6.26
C ALA A 170 -1.42 -9.21 -5.05
N TYR A 171 -1.33 -7.90 -5.29
CA TYR A 171 -1.28 -6.88 -4.25
C TYR A 171 -2.56 -6.04 -4.16
N GLN A 172 -3.62 -6.50 -4.82
CA GLN A 172 -4.95 -5.91 -4.72
C GLN A 172 -5.88 -6.81 -3.89
N THR A 173 -6.65 -6.20 -2.99
CA THR A 173 -7.77 -6.86 -2.31
C THR A 173 -8.88 -7.20 -3.29
N VAL A 174 -9.59 -8.32 -3.03
CA VAL A 174 -10.71 -8.79 -3.87
C VAL A 174 -11.91 -7.84 -3.86
N PHE A 175 -11.99 -6.95 -2.86
CA PHE A 175 -13.07 -5.99 -2.67
C PHE A 175 -12.66 -4.54 -2.94
N ALA A 176 -11.57 -4.32 -3.68
CA ALA A 176 -11.11 -3.00 -4.02
C ALA A 176 -12.06 -2.28 -4.99
N ARG A 177 -12.53 -1.09 -4.61
CA ARG A 177 -13.56 -0.34 -5.36
C ARG A 177 -13.14 1.07 -5.70
N LYS A 178 -12.56 1.80 -4.75
CA LYS A 178 -12.31 3.25 -4.90
C LYS A 178 -10.84 3.54 -5.07
N ASN A 179 -10.45 4.22 -6.14
CA ASN A 179 -9.07 4.67 -6.33
C ASN A 179 -8.67 5.62 -5.20
N GLY A 180 -7.50 5.40 -4.58
CA GLY A 180 -7.07 6.32 -3.53
C GLY A 180 -5.84 5.95 -2.72
N SER A 181 -5.25 4.76 -2.88
CA SER A 181 -4.08 4.36 -2.10
C SER A 181 -2.87 4.28 -2.99
N ALA A 182 -1.80 4.97 -2.61
CA ALA A 182 -0.49 4.71 -3.17
C ALA A 182 0.05 3.36 -2.67
N ALA A 183 -0.23 2.98 -1.42
CA ALA A 183 0.33 1.77 -0.79
C ALA A 183 -0.56 0.53 -0.98
N ALA A 184 0.08 -0.63 -1.19
CA ALA A 184 -0.63 -1.91 -1.20
C ALA A 184 -1.16 -2.27 0.21
N PRO A 185 -2.42 -2.75 0.33
CA PRO A 185 -2.93 -3.27 1.59
C PRO A 185 -2.12 -4.51 2.00
N THR A 186 -1.96 -4.74 3.30
CA THR A 186 -1.17 -5.88 3.82
C THR A 186 -2.08 -6.97 4.39
N ALA A 187 -2.78 -6.69 5.50
CA ALA A 187 -3.61 -7.69 6.19
C ALA A 187 -4.83 -8.13 5.37
N SER A 188 -5.47 -7.19 4.66
CA SER A 188 -6.67 -7.46 3.88
C SER A 188 -6.43 -8.37 2.67
N LEU A 189 -5.18 -8.58 2.25
CA LEU A 189 -4.84 -9.43 1.11
C LEU A 189 -5.14 -10.91 1.34
N HIS A 190 -5.39 -11.34 2.58
CA HIS A 190 -5.63 -12.74 2.89
C HIS A 190 -7.07 -13.19 2.64
N PHE A 191 -8.01 -12.24 2.53
CA PHE A 191 -9.40 -12.54 2.21
C PHE A 191 -9.56 -12.93 0.74
N THR A 192 -10.36 -13.97 0.52
CA THR A 192 -10.91 -14.35 -0.78
C THR A 192 -12.38 -13.96 -0.84
N GLU A 193 -12.96 -13.93 -2.05
CA GLU A 193 -14.39 -13.65 -2.21
C GLU A 193 -15.22 -14.74 -1.53
N GLU A 194 -14.81 -16.00 -1.71
CA GLU A 194 -15.45 -17.18 -1.12
C GLU A 194 -15.45 -17.11 0.41
N LEU A 195 -14.33 -16.73 1.02
CA LEU A 195 -14.23 -16.61 2.48
C LEU A 195 -15.13 -15.49 3.01
N LEU A 196 -15.21 -14.35 2.33
CA LEU A 196 -16.09 -13.26 2.75
C LEU A 196 -17.56 -13.66 2.65
N GLU A 197 -17.94 -14.36 1.56
CA GLU A 197 -19.28 -14.89 1.40
C GLU A 197 -19.63 -15.92 2.49
N GLU A 198 -18.71 -16.85 2.81
CA GLU A 198 -18.88 -17.84 3.88
C GLU A 198 -19.11 -17.16 5.23
N LEU A 199 -18.27 -16.16 5.58
CA LEU A 199 -18.39 -15.43 6.83
C LEU A 199 -19.73 -14.70 6.95
N GLN A 200 -20.21 -14.08 5.88
CA GLN A 200 -21.48 -13.37 5.89
C GLN A 200 -22.67 -14.33 5.94
N ARG A 201 -22.68 -15.39 5.13
CA ARG A 201 -23.82 -16.29 4.99
C ARG A 201 -23.92 -17.32 6.12
N GLU A 202 -22.80 -17.92 6.52
CA GLU A 202 -22.78 -19.06 7.44
C GLU A 202 -22.49 -18.64 8.88
N ARG A 203 -21.71 -17.57 9.08
CA ARG A 203 -21.33 -17.09 10.41
C ARG A 203 -22.12 -15.88 10.88
N GLY A 204 -22.94 -15.27 10.02
CA GLY A 204 -23.74 -14.09 10.38
C GLY A 204 -22.90 -12.86 10.71
N VAL A 205 -21.69 -12.78 10.14
CA VAL A 205 -20.78 -11.64 10.29
C VAL A 205 -21.21 -10.52 9.35
N THR A 206 -21.15 -9.28 9.82
CA THR A 206 -21.39 -8.09 9.00
C THR A 206 -20.08 -7.53 8.46
N VAL A 207 -20.11 -6.97 7.26
CA VAL A 207 -18.96 -6.28 6.66
C VAL A 207 -19.29 -4.80 6.48
N ALA A 208 -18.46 -3.92 7.01
CA ALA A 208 -18.48 -2.49 6.74
C ALA A 208 -17.24 -2.07 5.94
N TRP A 209 -17.38 -0.98 5.19
CA TRP A 209 -16.35 -0.48 4.30
C TRP A 209 -15.87 0.89 4.77
N LEU A 210 -14.55 1.09 4.76
CA LEU A 210 -13.92 2.40 4.86
C LEU A 210 -13.04 2.63 3.65
N THR A 211 -12.91 3.88 3.23
CA THR A 211 -11.98 4.27 2.17
C THR A 211 -10.92 5.15 2.82
N LEU A 212 -9.66 4.73 2.73
CA LEU A 212 -8.52 5.48 3.24
C LEU A 212 -7.67 5.94 2.07
N HIS A 213 -7.61 7.25 1.87
CA HIS A 213 -6.68 7.86 0.93
C HIS A 213 -5.30 7.90 1.59
N VAL A 214 -4.44 6.92 1.31
CA VAL A 214 -3.08 6.86 1.84
C VAL A 214 -2.11 7.42 0.82
N GLY A 215 -1.47 8.50 1.24
CA GLY A 215 -0.36 9.18 0.59
C GLY A 215 0.51 9.78 1.66
#